data_AF-M6GGB7-F1
#
_entry.id   AF-M6GGB7-F1
#
_cell.length_a   1.000
_cell.length_b   1.000
_cell.length_c   1.000
_cell.angle_alpha   90.00
_cell.angle_beta   90.00
_cell.angle_gamma   90.00
#
_symmetry.space_group_name_H-M   'P 1'
#
loop_
_entity.id
_entity.type
_entity.pdbx_description
1 polymer ?
#
loop_
_entity_poly.entity_id
_entity_poly.type
_entity_poly.pdbx_seq_one_letter_code
_entity_poly.pdbx_strand_id
1 'polypeptide(L)'
;MTSLPEKFREELRKLSFLSMGESSPNPPVSCLITDVENKRIFAKGRTSPTGGPHAERNAYYEFINNGLLSKPHNVWVTFEPCTHHGKTPPCLDLILEHKPKTLYYGLKDPNPLVRKNEGLEICRNAGIQVVSDFGLKEIAEESLFGFISRIEKQKPSMIIKSAVSKEGFFTTKDKATVRLSGNLSDRLTSILRAKCDAVLIGPRTLFQDLPGLDFRIGGNWATDLGTIQENIFGESNGFDISRWFEAGVDLERAGVLKFEHGAYFERGDEIKNSEGTSRFLKNILKYGFNPEISEIHRKDQENYQPYRVFIIFEEKNIPESWVEKQRRINKKIILKNVFFSKTKRIFQRKN
;
A
#
# COMPACT_ATOMS: atom_id res chain seq x y z
N MET A 1 -10.65 -4.18 -23.52
CA MET A 1 -11.53 -3.14 -22.94
C MET A 1 -11.95 -3.59 -21.55
N THR A 2 -12.00 -2.69 -20.58
CA THR A 2 -12.39 -3.01 -19.19
C THR A 2 -13.90 -3.19 -19.08
N SER A 3 -14.36 -4.18 -18.32
CA SER A 3 -15.77 -4.35 -17.97
C SER A 3 -16.10 -3.82 -16.57
N LEU A 4 -15.06 -3.46 -15.80
CA LEU A 4 -15.16 -2.94 -14.44
C LEU A 4 -15.84 -1.56 -14.38
N PRO A 5 -17.02 -1.43 -13.74
CA PRO A 5 -17.66 -0.14 -13.50
C PRO A 5 -16.81 0.78 -12.63
N GLU A 6 -16.87 2.09 -12.86
CA GLU A 6 -16.00 3.06 -12.16
C GLU A 6 -16.19 3.06 -10.64
N LYS A 7 -17.44 2.93 -10.16
CA LYS A 7 -17.73 2.79 -8.72
C LYS A 7 -17.02 1.57 -8.11
N PHE A 8 -16.90 0.47 -8.85
CA PHE A 8 -16.27 -0.76 -8.36
C PHE A 8 -14.75 -0.59 -8.38
N ARG A 9 -14.22 0.02 -9.44
CA ARG A 9 -12.80 0.39 -9.55
C ARG A 9 -12.36 1.21 -8.35
N GLU A 10 -13.12 2.23 -7.98
CA GLU A 10 -12.78 3.10 -6.86
C GLU A 10 -12.81 2.36 -5.51
N GLU A 11 -13.83 1.55 -5.25
CA GLU A 11 -13.93 0.79 -3.99
C GLU A 11 -12.82 -0.26 -3.87
N LEU A 12 -12.53 -1.00 -4.94
CA LEU A 12 -11.43 -1.98 -4.98
C LEU A 12 -10.07 -1.31 -4.73
N ARG A 13 -9.83 -0.15 -5.35
CA ARG A 13 -8.61 0.62 -5.16
C ARG A 13 -8.47 1.12 -3.72
N LYS A 14 -9.54 1.66 -3.12
CA LYS A 14 -9.59 2.05 -1.71
C LYS A 14 -9.26 0.87 -0.79
N LEU A 15 -9.86 -0.30 -1.04
CA LEU A 15 -9.66 -1.52 -0.25
C LEU A 15 -8.22 -2.07 -0.37
N SER A 16 -7.66 -2.09 -1.59
CA SER A 16 -6.26 -2.46 -1.82
C SER A 16 -5.31 -1.49 -1.11
N PHE A 17 -5.55 -0.18 -1.24
CA PHE A 17 -4.75 0.84 -0.55
C PHE A 17 -4.78 0.68 0.97
N LEU A 18 -5.95 0.40 1.54
CA LEU A 18 -6.08 0.10 2.96
C LEU A 18 -5.25 -1.14 3.32
N SER A 19 -5.31 -2.23 2.55
CA SER A 19 -4.60 -3.47 2.87
C SER A 19 -3.06 -3.36 2.79
N MET A 20 -2.52 -2.42 2.03
CA MET A 20 -1.08 -2.18 1.92
C MET A 20 -0.44 -1.83 3.28
N GLY A 21 0.70 -2.47 3.57
CA GLY A 21 1.48 -2.33 4.81
C GLY A 21 0.93 -3.10 6.01
N GLU A 22 -0.39 -3.28 6.08
CA GLU A 22 -1.07 -4.05 7.14
C GLU A 22 -1.08 -5.57 6.87
N SER A 23 -1.33 -5.98 5.62
CA SER A 23 -1.46 -7.40 5.23
C SER A 23 -0.11 -8.11 5.06
N SER A 24 1.00 -7.37 5.03
CA SER A 24 2.33 -7.92 4.75
C SER A 24 2.73 -9.05 5.73
N PRO A 25 3.34 -10.15 5.24
CA PRO A 25 3.85 -10.37 3.88
C PRO A 25 2.83 -10.88 2.86
N ASN A 26 1.55 -11.02 3.23
CA ASN A 26 0.50 -11.40 2.28
C ASN A 26 0.26 -10.25 1.27
N PRO A 27 -0.21 -10.58 0.05
CA PRO A 27 -0.50 -9.56 -0.95
C PRO A 27 -1.70 -8.68 -0.53
N PRO A 28 -1.66 -7.35 -0.72
CA PRO A 28 -2.79 -6.45 -0.46
C PRO A 28 -3.90 -6.58 -1.53
N VAL A 29 -4.62 -7.70 -1.49
CA VAL A 29 -5.74 -8.01 -2.40
C VAL A 29 -7.04 -7.36 -1.91
N SER A 30 -7.89 -7.01 -2.86
CA SER A 30 -9.28 -6.56 -2.66
C SER A 30 -10.24 -7.41 -3.50
N CYS A 31 -11.45 -7.59 -2.98
CA CYS A 31 -12.51 -8.40 -3.57
C CYS A 31 -13.88 -7.72 -3.38
N LEU A 32 -14.73 -7.77 -4.41
CA LEU A 32 -16.14 -7.40 -4.34
C LEU A 32 -17.01 -8.58 -4.78
N ILE A 33 -18.17 -8.71 -4.15
CA ILE A 33 -19.26 -9.57 -4.61
C ILE A 33 -20.39 -8.64 -5.07
N THR A 34 -20.89 -8.87 -6.28
CA THR A 34 -21.88 -8.00 -6.93
C THR A 34 -23.07 -8.80 -7.44
N ASP A 35 -24.15 -8.11 -7.77
CA ASP A 35 -25.20 -8.73 -8.58
C ASP A 35 -24.66 -9.16 -9.96
N VAL A 36 -25.39 -10.08 -10.60
CA VAL A 36 -24.99 -10.64 -11.91
C VAL A 36 -25.01 -9.61 -13.04
N GLU A 37 -25.70 -8.49 -12.83
CA GLU A 37 -25.75 -7.35 -13.77
C GLU A 37 -24.65 -6.32 -13.52
N ASN A 38 -23.84 -6.47 -12.46
CA ASN A 38 -22.78 -5.54 -12.06
C ASN A 38 -23.27 -4.10 -11.83
N LYS A 39 -24.48 -3.95 -11.26
CA LYS A 39 -25.08 -2.66 -10.87
C LYS A 39 -24.93 -2.39 -9.38
N ARG A 40 -24.89 -3.43 -8.55
CA ARG A 40 -24.86 -3.31 -7.09
C ARG A 40 -23.77 -4.16 -6.47
N ILE A 41 -23.02 -3.55 -5.53
CA ILE A 41 -22.13 -4.26 -4.61
C ILE A 41 -22.98 -4.87 -3.49
N PHE A 42 -22.85 -6.17 -3.30
CA PHE A 42 -23.47 -6.92 -2.22
C PHE A 42 -22.57 -7.06 -1.00
N ALA A 43 -21.26 -7.21 -1.23
CA ALA A 43 -20.27 -7.35 -0.18
C ALA A 43 -18.88 -6.98 -0.69
N LYS A 44 -17.95 -6.73 0.24
CA LYS A 44 -16.59 -6.30 -0.03
C LYS A 44 -15.60 -6.94 0.93
N GLY A 45 -14.37 -7.05 0.48
CA GLY A 45 -13.30 -7.62 1.27
C GLY A 45 -11.95 -7.06 0.87
N ARG A 46 -11.07 -6.97 1.85
CA ARG A 46 -9.64 -6.73 1.64
C ARG A 46 -8.86 -7.74 2.47
N THR A 47 -7.63 -8.03 2.08
CA THR A 47 -6.79 -8.95 2.83
C THR A 47 -6.53 -8.40 4.23
N SER A 48 -6.84 -9.20 5.25
CA SER A 48 -6.63 -8.88 6.66
C SER A 48 -5.14 -8.89 7.04
N PRO A 49 -4.77 -8.40 8.25
CA PRO A 49 -3.43 -8.61 8.79
C PRO A 49 -2.98 -10.07 8.72
N THR A 50 -1.67 -10.29 8.67
CA THR A 50 -1.08 -11.63 8.53
C THR A 50 -1.66 -12.65 9.52
N GLY A 51 -2.15 -13.76 8.97
CA GLY A 51 -2.84 -14.81 9.72
C GLY A 51 -4.36 -14.71 9.72
N GLY A 52 -4.89 -13.56 9.29
CA GLY A 52 -6.32 -13.38 9.03
C GLY A 52 -6.75 -13.83 7.63
N PRO A 53 -8.06 -13.74 7.35
CA PRO A 53 -8.66 -14.10 6.07
C PRO A 53 -8.19 -13.23 4.90
N HIS A 54 -8.13 -13.84 3.71
CA HIS A 54 -7.90 -13.15 2.43
C HIS A 54 -9.15 -12.35 2.00
N ALA A 55 -8.97 -11.50 0.98
CA ALA A 55 -10.00 -10.59 0.50
C ALA A 55 -11.31 -11.29 0.10
N GLU A 56 -11.20 -12.41 -0.62
CA GLU A 56 -12.33 -13.19 -1.11
C GLU A 56 -13.12 -13.78 0.06
N ARG A 57 -12.42 -14.30 1.06
CA ARG A 57 -13.02 -14.85 2.27
C ARG A 57 -13.75 -13.77 3.07
N ASN A 58 -13.14 -12.59 3.23
CA ASN A 58 -13.80 -11.45 3.86
C ASN A 58 -15.04 -11.00 3.09
N ALA A 59 -14.99 -10.95 1.75
CA ALA A 59 -16.14 -10.60 0.94
C ALA A 59 -17.27 -11.63 1.09
N TYR A 60 -16.97 -12.92 1.08
CA TYR A 60 -17.98 -13.96 1.30
C TYR A 60 -18.54 -13.94 2.72
N TYR A 61 -17.73 -13.67 3.74
CA TYR A 61 -18.23 -13.50 5.11
C TYR A 61 -19.22 -12.35 5.22
N GLU A 62 -18.91 -11.19 4.64
CA GLU A 62 -19.88 -10.08 4.59
C GLU A 62 -21.12 -10.47 3.77
N PHE A 63 -20.96 -11.16 2.64
CA PHE A 63 -22.07 -11.60 1.79
C PHE A 63 -23.05 -12.54 2.52
N ILE A 64 -22.50 -13.49 3.29
CA ILE A 64 -23.26 -14.43 4.13
C ILE A 64 -23.96 -13.68 5.26
N ASN A 65 -23.25 -12.79 5.96
CA ASN A 65 -23.81 -11.98 7.04
C ASN A 65 -24.94 -11.07 6.58
N ASN A 66 -24.89 -10.61 5.32
CA ASN A 66 -25.96 -9.84 4.70
C ASN A 66 -27.17 -10.70 4.28
N GLY A 67 -27.15 -12.01 4.53
CA GLY A 67 -28.23 -12.95 4.20
C GLY A 67 -28.38 -13.20 2.70
N LEU A 68 -27.29 -13.08 1.93
CA LEU A 68 -27.33 -13.12 0.46
C LEU A 68 -26.82 -14.43 -0.14
N LEU A 69 -26.51 -15.44 0.68
CA LEU A 69 -25.88 -16.71 0.25
C LEU A 69 -26.58 -17.38 -0.95
N SER A 70 -27.91 -17.29 -1.05
CA SER A 70 -28.70 -17.88 -2.13
C SER A 70 -28.79 -17.01 -3.40
N LYS A 71 -28.27 -15.78 -3.37
CA LYS A 71 -28.35 -14.87 -4.52
C LYS A 71 -27.28 -15.20 -5.57
N PRO A 72 -27.67 -15.33 -6.85
CA PRO A 72 -26.71 -15.33 -7.94
C PRO A 72 -25.86 -14.06 -7.89
N HIS A 73 -24.54 -14.21 -8.06
CA HIS A 73 -23.59 -13.12 -7.91
C HIS A 73 -22.38 -13.28 -8.82
N ASN A 74 -21.65 -12.19 -9.02
CA ASN A 74 -20.30 -12.18 -9.60
C ASN A 74 -19.26 -11.89 -8.52
N VAL A 75 -18.02 -12.30 -8.77
CA VAL A 75 -16.86 -11.98 -7.93
C VAL A 75 -15.87 -11.17 -8.74
N TRP A 76 -15.39 -10.07 -8.16
CA TRP A 76 -14.33 -9.22 -8.72
C TRP A 76 -13.15 -9.23 -7.76
N VAL A 77 -12.02 -9.79 -8.16
CA VAL A 77 -10.83 -9.89 -7.29
C VAL A 77 -9.59 -9.35 -7.99
N THR A 78 -8.82 -8.49 -7.32
CA THR A 78 -7.64 -7.85 -7.94
C THR A 78 -6.51 -8.84 -8.25
N PHE A 79 -6.52 -10.02 -7.63
CA PHE A 79 -5.48 -11.03 -7.77
C PHE A 79 -6.07 -12.43 -7.90
N GLU A 80 -5.34 -13.35 -8.53
CA GLU A 80 -5.78 -14.75 -8.69
C GLU A 80 -6.04 -15.41 -7.33
N PRO A 81 -7.21 -16.04 -7.13
CA PRO A 81 -7.52 -16.73 -5.88
C PRO A 81 -6.52 -17.82 -5.55
N CYS A 82 -6.09 -17.87 -4.29
CA CYS A 82 -5.09 -18.84 -3.87
C CYS A 82 -5.63 -20.28 -3.89
N THR A 83 -4.75 -21.22 -4.25
CA THR A 83 -5.03 -22.67 -4.38
C THR A 83 -4.37 -23.52 -3.30
N HIS A 84 -3.43 -22.95 -2.53
CA HIS A 84 -2.62 -23.70 -1.58
C HIS A 84 -3.17 -23.55 -0.16
N HIS A 85 -3.01 -24.60 0.64
CA HIS A 85 -3.34 -24.60 2.06
C HIS A 85 -2.24 -23.88 2.85
N GLY A 86 -2.61 -22.79 3.51
CA GLY A 86 -1.72 -22.01 4.38
C GLY A 86 -2.28 -21.91 5.79
N LYS A 87 -2.21 -20.72 6.39
CA LYS A 87 -2.85 -20.44 7.69
C LYS A 87 -4.38 -20.46 7.60
N THR A 88 -4.93 -20.15 6.42
CA THR A 88 -6.34 -20.24 6.10
C THR A 88 -6.55 -21.21 4.93
N PRO A 89 -7.72 -21.86 4.81
CA PRO A 89 -8.03 -22.68 3.65
C PRO A 89 -8.01 -21.85 2.35
N PRO A 90 -7.70 -22.47 1.19
CA PRO A 90 -7.68 -21.82 -0.12
C PRO A 90 -8.92 -20.97 -0.39
N CYS A 91 -8.73 -19.84 -1.06
CA CYS A 91 -9.84 -19.02 -1.56
C CYS A 91 -10.56 -19.70 -2.71
N LEU A 92 -9.86 -20.52 -3.49
CA LEU A 92 -10.47 -21.28 -4.57
C LEU A 92 -11.59 -22.20 -4.05
N ASP A 93 -11.44 -22.81 -2.88
CA ASP A 93 -12.46 -23.68 -2.28
C ASP A 93 -13.78 -22.93 -2.08
N LEU A 94 -13.73 -21.70 -1.56
CA LEU A 94 -14.92 -20.85 -1.38
C LEU A 94 -15.57 -20.50 -2.73
N ILE A 95 -14.76 -20.22 -3.75
CA ILE A 95 -15.26 -19.89 -5.08
C ILE A 95 -15.96 -21.10 -5.70
N LEU A 96 -15.40 -22.31 -5.54
CA LEU A 96 -15.99 -23.55 -6.03
C LEU A 96 -17.23 -23.98 -5.24
N GLU A 97 -17.27 -23.69 -3.94
CA GLU A 97 -18.42 -23.93 -3.08
C GLU A 97 -19.60 -23.03 -3.46
N HIS A 98 -19.37 -21.72 -3.58
CA HIS A 98 -20.42 -20.73 -3.81
C HIS A 98 -20.75 -20.49 -5.29
N LYS A 99 -19.92 -20.98 -6.21
CA LYS A 99 -20.12 -20.99 -7.67
C LYS A 99 -20.68 -19.66 -8.21
N PRO A 100 -19.91 -18.55 -8.13
CA PRO A 100 -20.33 -17.30 -8.74
C PRO A 100 -20.54 -17.50 -10.25
N LYS A 101 -21.45 -16.72 -10.85
CA LYS A 101 -21.71 -16.78 -12.30
C LYS A 101 -20.44 -16.41 -13.08
N THR A 102 -19.77 -15.34 -12.66
CA THR A 102 -18.52 -14.89 -13.24
C THR A 102 -17.50 -14.54 -12.15
N LEU A 103 -16.29 -15.07 -12.30
CA LEU A 103 -15.09 -14.68 -11.57
C LEU A 103 -14.25 -13.76 -12.46
N TYR A 104 -14.27 -12.47 -12.16
CA TYR A 104 -13.36 -11.48 -12.73
C TYR A 104 -12.09 -11.39 -11.90
N TYR A 105 -10.92 -11.49 -12.53
CA TYR A 105 -9.63 -11.39 -11.86
C TYR A 105 -8.69 -10.40 -12.55
N GLY A 106 -7.81 -9.77 -11.77
CA GLY A 106 -6.80 -8.82 -12.26
C GLY A 106 -5.50 -9.49 -12.69
N LEU A 107 -4.52 -9.54 -11.78
CA LEU A 107 -3.22 -10.18 -12.02
C LEU A 107 -3.25 -11.66 -11.66
N LYS A 108 -2.57 -12.48 -12.47
CA LYS A 108 -2.25 -13.88 -12.10
C LYS A 108 -1.19 -13.89 -11.00
N ASP A 109 -1.27 -14.87 -10.10
CA ASP A 109 -0.30 -14.99 -9.03
C ASP A 109 1.03 -15.56 -9.58
N PRO A 110 2.16 -14.84 -9.46
CA PRO A 110 3.43 -15.37 -9.90
C PRO A 110 3.99 -16.48 -9.00
N ASN A 111 3.40 -16.69 -7.82
CA ASN A 111 3.83 -17.71 -6.87
C ASN A 111 3.75 -19.11 -7.51
N PRO A 112 4.86 -19.85 -7.58
CA PRO A 112 4.87 -21.22 -8.12
C PRO A 112 3.86 -22.16 -7.44
N LEU A 113 3.55 -21.94 -6.16
CA LEU A 113 2.56 -22.74 -5.43
C LEU A 113 1.14 -22.53 -5.96
N VAL A 114 0.84 -21.36 -6.52
CA VAL A 114 -0.48 -21.07 -7.12
C VAL A 114 -0.51 -21.53 -8.57
N ARG A 115 0.51 -21.16 -9.36
CA ARG A 115 0.61 -21.51 -10.78
C ARG A 115 0.49 -23.01 -11.07
N LYS A 116 1.03 -23.86 -10.19
CA LYS A 116 1.03 -25.33 -10.37
C LYS A 116 -0.34 -25.99 -10.34
N ASN A 117 -1.33 -25.35 -9.71
CA ASN A 117 -2.63 -25.97 -9.44
C ASN A 117 -3.71 -25.56 -10.45
N GLU A 118 -3.37 -24.75 -11.47
CA GLU A 118 -4.29 -24.31 -12.52
C GLU A 118 -5.67 -23.85 -12.00
N GLY A 119 -5.69 -23.12 -10.88
CA GLY A 119 -6.93 -22.86 -10.13
C GLY A 119 -8.03 -22.19 -10.94
N LEU A 120 -7.64 -21.26 -11.83
CA LEU A 120 -8.58 -20.63 -12.76
C LEU A 120 -9.20 -21.62 -13.76
N GLU A 121 -8.49 -22.67 -14.15
CA GLU A 121 -9.01 -23.73 -15.02
C GLU A 121 -9.96 -24.67 -14.27
N ILE A 122 -9.64 -24.98 -13.01
CA ILE A 122 -10.55 -25.73 -12.13
C ILE A 122 -11.90 -24.99 -12.02
N CYS A 123 -11.90 -23.66 -11.86
CA CYS A 123 -13.12 -22.86 -11.89
C CYS A 123 -13.89 -22.99 -13.21
N ARG A 124 -13.21 -22.92 -14.36
CA ARG A 124 -13.87 -23.07 -15.67
C ARG A 124 -14.52 -24.45 -15.82
N ASN A 125 -13.81 -25.50 -15.43
CA ASN A 125 -14.31 -26.87 -15.47
C ASN A 125 -15.48 -27.09 -14.50
N ALA A 126 -15.57 -26.32 -13.42
CA ALA A 126 -16.71 -26.30 -12.51
C ALA A 126 -17.91 -25.47 -13.03
N GLY A 127 -17.83 -24.93 -14.25
CA GLY A 127 -18.89 -24.15 -14.89
C GLY A 127 -18.89 -22.65 -14.54
N ILE A 128 -17.86 -22.14 -13.87
CA ILE A 128 -17.73 -20.72 -13.55
C ILE A 128 -17.12 -19.99 -14.74
N GLN A 129 -17.72 -18.88 -15.17
CA GLN A 129 -17.12 -18.04 -16.21
C GLN A 129 -15.92 -17.29 -15.61
N VAL A 130 -14.71 -17.52 -16.09
CA VAL A 130 -13.50 -16.87 -15.58
C VAL A 130 -12.98 -15.84 -16.58
N VAL A 131 -12.94 -14.56 -16.18
CA VAL A 131 -12.60 -13.42 -17.03
C VAL A 131 -11.41 -12.65 -16.45
N SER A 132 -10.35 -12.46 -17.25
CA SER A 132 -9.30 -11.50 -16.90
C SER A 132 -9.78 -10.09 -17.24
N ASP A 133 -9.74 -9.18 -16.27
CA ASP A 133 -10.17 -7.79 -16.47
C ASP A 133 -8.97 -6.83 -16.36
N PHE A 134 -8.84 -5.96 -17.36
CA PHE A 134 -7.74 -5.00 -17.44
C PHE A 134 -7.80 -3.96 -16.32
N GLY A 135 -9.00 -3.48 -15.94
CA GLY A 135 -9.15 -2.52 -14.84
C GLY A 135 -8.76 -3.11 -13.50
N LEU A 136 -9.08 -4.39 -13.26
CA LEU A 136 -8.60 -5.11 -12.07
C LEU A 136 -7.08 -5.25 -12.06
N LYS A 137 -6.47 -5.58 -13.22
CA LYS A 137 -5.02 -5.67 -13.36
C LYS A 137 -4.34 -4.34 -13.01
N GLU A 138 -4.89 -3.22 -13.47
CA GLU A 138 -4.36 -1.89 -13.15
C GLU A 138 -4.33 -1.62 -11.64
N ILE A 139 -5.43 -1.90 -10.93
CA ILE A 139 -5.51 -1.72 -9.46
C ILE A 139 -4.52 -2.65 -8.74
N ALA A 140 -4.37 -3.87 -9.26
CA ALA A 140 -3.44 -4.86 -8.71
C ALA A 140 -1.99 -4.38 -8.85
N GLU A 141 -1.60 -3.82 -9.99
CA GLU A 141 -0.25 -3.27 -10.22
C GLU A 141 0.08 -2.07 -9.31
N GLU A 142 -0.93 -1.27 -8.93
CA GLU A 142 -0.79 -0.14 -8.00
C GLU A 142 -0.43 -0.57 -6.56
N SER A 143 -0.85 -1.76 -6.15
CA SER A 143 -0.75 -2.22 -4.75
C SER A 143 0.19 -3.41 -4.56
N LEU A 144 0.37 -4.25 -5.58
CA LEU A 144 1.14 -5.49 -5.51
C LEU A 144 2.60 -5.35 -5.94
N PHE A 145 3.06 -4.19 -6.41
CA PHE A 145 4.41 -4.03 -6.96
C PHE A 145 5.53 -4.51 -6.01
N GLY A 146 5.38 -4.33 -4.69
CA GLY A 146 6.31 -4.86 -3.69
C GLY A 146 6.26 -6.39 -3.57
N PHE A 147 5.04 -6.95 -3.54
CA PHE A 147 4.80 -8.38 -3.49
C PHE A 147 5.34 -9.10 -4.73
N ILE A 148 4.99 -8.62 -5.93
CA ILE A 148 5.42 -9.21 -7.21
C ILE A 148 6.94 -9.20 -7.31
N SER A 149 7.61 -8.08 -7.00
CA SER A 149 9.08 -8.02 -7.02
C SER A 149 9.69 -9.02 -6.03
N ARG A 150 9.12 -9.17 -4.83
CA ARG A 150 9.61 -10.14 -3.83
C ARG A 150 9.50 -11.57 -4.34
N ILE A 151 8.39 -11.94 -4.99
CA ILE A 151 8.17 -13.29 -5.50
C ILE A 151 9.01 -13.58 -6.75
N GLU A 152 8.95 -12.71 -7.76
CA GLU A 152 9.58 -12.95 -9.06
C GLU A 152 11.09 -12.67 -9.06
N LYS A 153 11.50 -11.57 -8.42
CA LYS A 153 12.89 -11.07 -8.47
C LYS A 153 13.69 -11.39 -7.20
N GLN A 154 13.04 -11.93 -6.16
CA GLN A 154 13.66 -12.14 -4.85
C GLN A 154 14.28 -10.86 -4.27
N LYS A 155 13.69 -9.71 -4.62
CA LYS A 155 14.16 -8.37 -4.24
C LYS A 155 12.98 -7.50 -3.80
N PRO A 156 13.13 -6.65 -2.78
CA PRO A 156 12.10 -5.67 -2.44
C PRO A 156 11.99 -4.61 -3.54
N SER A 157 10.78 -4.10 -3.74
CA SER A 157 10.59 -2.82 -4.43
C SER A 157 11.00 -1.68 -3.49
N MET A 158 11.69 -0.66 -4.02
CA MET A 158 12.23 0.44 -3.22
C MET A 158 11.59 1.76 -3.60
N ILE A 159 11.30 2.57 -2.59
CA ILE A 159 10.86 3.96 -2.74
C ILE A 159 11.91 4.83 -2.07
N ILE A 160 12.48 5.79 -2.82
CA ILE A 160 13.40 6.78 -2.28
C ILE A 160 12.62 8.05 -1.98
N LYS A 161 12.61 8.47 -0.72
CA LYS A 161 12.03 9.74 -0.30
C LYS A 161 13.12 10.72 0.05
N SER A 162 13.07 11.90 -0.55
CA SER A 162 13.97 13.02 -0.28
C SER A 162 13.18 14.29 0.09
N ALA A 163 13.82 15.23 0.77
CA ALA A 163 13.37 16.61 0.91
C ALA A 163 14.59 17.50 0.74
N VAL A 164 14.52 18.43 -0.22
CA VAL A 164 15.63 19.32 -0.60
C VAL A 164 15.11 20.75 -0.72
N SER A 165 16.02 21.72 -0.61
CA SER A 165 15.75 23.11 -1.00
C SER A 165 15.44 23.21 -2.50
N LYS A 166 15.00 24.38 -2.95
CA LYS A 166 14.77 24.66 -4.39
C LYS A 166 16.04 24.39 -5.23
N GLU A 167 17.20 24.63 -4.66
CA GLU A 167 18.52 24.43 -5.27
C GLU A 167 19.06 23.00 -5.10
N GLY A 168 18.31 22.09 -4.46
CA GLY A 168 18.69 20.67 -4.32
C GLY A 168 19.51 20.33 -3.07
N PHE A 169 19.59 21.21 -2.08
CA PHE A 169 20.38 20.96 -0.86
C PHE A 169 19.56 20.32 0.26
N PHE A 170 20.20 19.41 1.02
CA PHE A 170 19.58 18.73 2.17
C PHE A 170 19.76 19.48 3.51
N THR A 171 20.76 20.36 3.60
CA THR A 171 21.13 21.09 4.82
C THR A 171 21.98 22.31 4.46
N THR A 172 22.22 23.18 5.43
CA THR A 172 23.15 24.31 5.35
C THR A 172 24.62 23.85 5.42
N LYS A 173 25.57 24.74 5.08
CA LYS A 173 27.01 24.40 5.03
C LYS A 173 27.59 23.96 6.37
N ASP A 174 27.05 24.48 7.47
CA ASP A 174 27.38 24.12 8.86
C ASP A 174 26.74 22.80 9.31
N LYS A 175 25.96 22.13 8.44
CA LYS A 175 25.26 20.87 8.69
C LYS A 175 24.24 20.95 9.84
N ALA A 176 23.68 22.14 10.06
CA ALA A 176 22.60 22.32 11.03
C ALA A 176 21.34 21.55 10.57
N THR A 177 20.57 21.06 11.54
CA THR A 177 19.26 20.49 11.26
C THR A 177 18.31 21.60 10.81
N VAL A 178 17.82 21.51 9.58
CA VAL A 178 16.90 22.49 8.99
C VAL A 178 15.59 21.81 8.61
N ARG A 179 14.46 22.44 8.94
CA ARG A 179 13.15 22.01 8.46
C ARG A 179 12.94 22.51 7.03
N LEU A 180 13.16 21.64 6.06
CA LEU A 180 12.99 21.96 4.63
C LEU A 180 11.53 21.89 4.15
N SER A 181 10.74 20.94 4.67
CA SER A 181 9.37 20.68 4.20
C SER A 181 8.31 20.90 5.29
N GLY A 182 7.09 21.24 4.89
CA GLY A 182 5.96 21.52 5.78
C GLY A 182 5.15 20.31 6.24
N ASN A 183 4.03 20.58 6.92
CA ASN A 183 3.16 19.56 7.54
C ASN A 183 2.55 18.57 6.53
N LEU A 184 2.25 19.03 5.31
CA LEU A 184 1.76 18.18 4.23
C LEU A 184 2.77 17.05 3.90
N SER A 185 4.05 17.40 3.79
CA SER A 185 5.14 16.45 3.56
C SER A 185 5.32 15.48 4.74
N ASP A 186 5.12 15.96 5.98
CA ASP A 186 5.15 15.08 7.16
C ASP A 186 4.03 14.04 7.12
N ARG A 187 2.82 14.44 6.72
CA ARG A 187 1.68 13.52 6.54
C ARG A 187 1.93 12.53 5.40
N LEU A 188 2.36 13.00 4.23
CA LEU A 188 2.74 12.15 3.10
C LEU A 188 3.79 11.12 3.50
N THR A 189 4.85 11.57 4.17
CA THR A 189 5.92 10.69 4.66
C THR A 189 5.37 9.67 5.63
N SER A 190 4.47 10.07 6.53
CA SER A 190 3.86 9.14 7.49
C SER A 190 2.97 8.10 6.80
N ILE A 191 2.12 8.50 5.85
CA ILE A 191 1.31 7.54 5.08
C ILE A 191 2.21 6.62 4.24
N LEU A 192 3.29 7.12 3.63
CA LEU A 192 4.27 6.26 2.94
C LEU A 192 4.84 5.20 3.88
N ARG A 193 5.19 5.56 5.13
CA ARG A 193 5.62 4.58 6.15
C ARG A 193 4.57 3.52 6.42
N ALA A 194 3.29 3.91 6.49
CA ALA A 194 2.17 2.98 6.68
C ALA A 194 1.98 2.00 5.53
N LYS A 195 2.45 2.34 4.31
CA LYS A 195 2.28 1.53 3.09
C LYS A 195 3.51 0.74 2.67
N CYS A 196 4.60 0.87 3.42
CA CYS A 196 5.85 0.15 3.17
C CYS A 196 6.10 -0.91 4.25
N ASP A 197 6.70 -2.03 3.87
CA ASP A 197 7.10 -3.06 4.83
C ASP A 197 8.22 -2.57 5.76
N ALA A 198 9.12 -1.74 5.24
CA ALA A 198 10.30 -1.26 5.97
C ALA A 198 10.65 0.18 5.61
N VAL A 199 11.24 0.89 6.58
CA VAL A 199 11.83 2.22 6.42
C VAL A 199 13.29 2.13 6.80
N LEU A 200 14.16 2.53 5.89
CA LEU A 200 15.61 2.39 6.02
C LEU A 200 16.29 3.75 6.01
N ILE A 201 17.21 3.96 6.95
CA ILE A 201 18.10 5.13 6.98
C ILE A 201 19.55 4.73 7.17
N GLY A 202 20.45 5.60 6.70
CA GLY A 202 21.87 5.51 6.98
C GLY A 202 22.23 6.04 8.38
N PRO A 203 23.47 5.79 8.83
CA PRO A 203 23.93 6.15 10.18
C PRO A 203 23.94 7.66 10.42
N ARG A 204 24.24 8.48 9.40
CA ARG A 204 24.28 9.95 9.57
C ARG A 204 22.91 10.51 9.98
N THR A 205 21.83 10.05 9.34
CA THR A 205 20.45 10.42 9.70
C THR A 205 20.10 9.99 11.13
N LEU A 206 20.58 8.80 11.57
CA LEU A 206 20.39 8.36 12.94
C LEU A 206 21.02 9.35 13.94
N PHE A 207 22.31 9.66 13.76
CA PHE A 207 23.06 10.49 14.71
C PHE A 207 22.68 11.98 14.67
N GLN A 208 22.23 12.49 13.53
CA GLN A 208 21.83 13.89 13.38
C GLN A 208 20.38 14.13 13.82
N ASP A 209 19.44 13.26 13.41
CA ASP A 209 18.01 13.55 13.55
C ASP A 209 17.32 12.74 14.66
N LEU A 210 18.00 11.72 15.20
CA LEU A 210 17.48 10.77 16.20
C LEU A 210 16.03 10.33 15.88
N PRO A 211 15.75 9.81 14.67
CA PRO A 211 14.38 9.66 14.19
C PRO A 211 13.65 8.48 14.85
N GLY A 212 12.32 8.58 14.91
CA GLY A 212 11.43 7.50 15.37
C GLY A 212 11.16 6.45 14.29
N LEU A 213 11.02 6.90 13.03
CA LEU A 213 10.64 6.13 11.83
C LEU A 213 9.32 5.35 11.90
N ASP A 214 8.53 5.57 12.95
CA ASP A 214 7.20 5.03 13.14
C ASP A 214 6.16 5.71 12.23
N PHE A 215 5.11 4.97 11.93
CA PHE A 215 3.88 5.52 11.38
C PHE A 215 3.11 6.20 12.52
N ARG A 216 2.76 7.46 12.33
CA ARG A 216 2.05 8.26 13.34
C ARG A 216 1.07 9.21 12.70
N ILE A 217 -0.12 9.33 13.28
CA ILE A 217 -1.14 10.29 12.90
C ILE A 217 -1.03 11.50 13.84
N GLY A 218 -0.72 12.66 13.30
CA GLY A 218 -0.59 13.90 14.07
C GLY A 218 -1.95 14.46 14.48
N GLY A 219 -2.04 15.05 15.67
CA GLY A 219 -3.30 15.62 16.19
C GLY A 219 -3.89 16.74 15.31
N ASN A 220 -3.04 17.49 14.60
CA ASN A 220 -3.46 18.59 13.72
C ASN A 220 -3.86 18.13 12.30
N TRP A 221 -3.84 16.83 12.02
CA TRP A 221 -4.17 16.32 10.68
C TRP A 221 -5.65 16.50 10.31
N ALA A 222 -6.52 16.71 11.29
CA ALA A 222 -7.94 17.00 11.08
C ALA A 222 -8.17 18.45 10.59
N THR A 223 -7.43 19.42 11.14
CA THR A 223 -7.49 20.85 10.74
C THR A 223 -6.85 21.10 9.39
N ASP A 224 -5.82 20.34 9.02
CA ASP A 224 -5.17 20.45 7.71
C ASP A 224 -6.08 20.02 6.53
N LEU A 225 -7.15 19.25 6.76
CA LEU A 225 -7.94 18.63 5.68
C LEU A 225 -8.87 19.57 4.93
N GLY A 226 -9.56 20.48 5.62
CA GLY A 226 -10.48 21.43 4.96
C GLY A 226 -9.73 22.36 4.00
N THR A 227 -8.62 22.93 4.48
CA THR A 227 -7.78 23.85 3.70
C THR A 227 -7.02 23.13 2.58
N ILE A 228 -6.60 21.88 2.76
CA ILE A 228 -5.88 21.12 1.72
C ILE A 228 -6.83 20.56 0.65
N GLN A 229 -8.03 20.10 1.03
CA GLN A 229 -9.02 19.69 0.03
C GLN A 229 -9.47 20.87 -0.82
N GLU A 230 -9.71 22.05 -0.25
CA GLU A 230 -10.03 23.24 -1.05
C GLU A 230 -8.86 23.67 -1.96
N ASN A 231 -7.61 23.64 -1.47
CA ASN A 231 -6.47 24.11 -2.25
C ASN A 231 -5.93 23.10 -3.29
N ILE A 232 -6.09 21.79 -3.06
CA ILE A 232 -5.60 20.72 -3.98
C ILE A 232 -6.75 20.13 -4.81
N PHE A 233 -7.97 20.08 -4.27
CA PHE A 233 -9.12 19.39 -4.85
C PHE A 233 -10.40 20.25 -4.94
N GLY A 234 -10.36 21.53 -4.56
CA GLY A 234 -11.52 22.43 -4.63
C GLY A 234 -11.84 22.78 -6.08
N GLU A 235 -13.13 22.83 -6.40
CA GLU A 235 -13.60 23.19 -7.74
C GLU A 235 -13.27 24.65 -8.07
N SER A 236 -12.09 24.90 -8.64
CA SER A 236 -11.92 26.02 -9.55
C SER A 236 -12.44 25.57 -10.93
N ASN A 237 -13.72 25.86 -11.18
CA ASN A 237 -14.36 25.89 -12.51
C ASN A 237 -14.27 24.61 -13.37
N GLY A 238 -14.70 23.45 -12.85
CA GLY A 238 -14.97 22.27 -13.70
C GLY A 238 -13.74 21.65 -14.38
N PHE A 239 -12.57 21.73 -13.76
CA PHE A 239 -11.31 21.17 -14.28
C PHE A 239 -10.91 19.86 -13.57
N ASP A 240 -10.79 18.80 -14.37
CA ASP A 240 -10.36 17.46 -13.98
C ASP A 240 -8.85 17.41 -13.63
N ILE A 241 -8.52 16.99 -12.41
CA ILE A 241 -7.16 16.84 -11.87
C ILE A 241 -6.38 15.72 -12.58
N SER A 242 -7.03 14.87 -13.38
CA SER A 242 -6.35 13.93 -14.28
C SER A 242 -5.38 14.63 -15.25
N ARG A 243 -5.64 15.91 -15.58
CA ARG A 243 -4.83 16.74 -16.50
C ARG A 243 -3.69 17.52 -15.86
N TRP A 244 -3.64 17.68 -14.54
CA TRP A 244 -2.69 18.56 -13.84
C TRP A 244 -1.34 17.91 -13.48
N PHE A 245 -1.03 16.74 -14.06
CA PHE A 245 0.29 16.11 -13.92
C PHE A 245 1.31 16.57 -14.99
N GLU A 246 0.96 17.54 -15.84
CA GLU A 246 1.93 18.43 -16.47
C GLU A 246 2.03 19.70 -15.61
N ALA A 247 3.25 19.97 -15.13
CA ALA A 247 3.59 20.95 -14.09
C ALA A 247 2.77 22.26 -14.13
N GLY A 248 2.02 22.51 -13.06
CA GLY A 248 1.29 23.76 -12.81
C GLY A 248 1.59 24.36 -11.43
N VAL A 249 1.43 25.68 -11.35
CA VAL A 249 1.97 26.62 -10.35
C VAL A 249 1.40 26.47 -8.92
N ASP A 250 0.27 25.78 -8.72
CA ASP A 250 -0.40 25.74 -7.39
C ASP A 250 0.12 24.67 -6.41
N LEU A 251 0.99 23.74 -6.84
CA LEU A 251 1.68 22.83 -5.92
C LEU A 251 2.73 23.55 -5.04
N GLU A 252 3.21 24.72 -5.49
CA GLU A 252 4.15 25.56 -4.71
C GLU A 252 3.50 26.11 -3.43
N ARG A 253 2.20 26.46 -3.47
CA ARG A 253 1.45 26.95 -2.29
C ARG A 253 1.21 25.87 -1.23
N ALA A 254 1.11 24.62 -1.66
CA ALA A 254 1.00 23.45 -0.76
C ALA A 254 2.37 22.99 -0.20
N GLY A 255 3.46 23.69 -0.56
CA GLY A 255 4.82 23.34 -0.13
C GLY A 255 5.43 22.14 -0.87
N VAL A 256 4.89 21.78 -2.05
CA VAL A 256 5.43 20.75 -2.94
C VAL A 256 6.08 21.45 -4.13
N LEU A 257 7.35 21.84 -3.96
CA LEU A 257 8.08 22.64 -4.96
C LEU A 257 8.43 21.86 -6.25
N LYS A 258 8.41 20.53 -6.21
CA LYS A 258 8.59 19.66 -7.39
C LYS A 258 8.18 18.23 -7.06
N PHE A 259 7.34 17.64 -7.90
CA PHE A 259 7.13 16.19 -7.92
C PHE A 259 7.67 15.65 -9.23
N GLU A 260 8.92 15.20 -9.24
CA GLU A 260 9.54 14.59 -10.42
C GLU A 260 9.48 13.06 -10.30
N HIS A 261 8.83 12.43 -11.29
CA HIS A 261 8.95 11.00 -11.53
C HIS A 261 10.09 10.79 -12.53
N GLY A 262 11.19 10.21 -12.07
CA GLY A 262 12.32 9.82 -12.91
C GLY A 262 12.72 8.38 -12.60
N ALA A 263 12.58 7.49 -13.58
CA ALA A 263 13.27 6.21 -13.58
C ALA A 263 14.63 6.43 -14.26
N TYR A 264 15.72 6.44 -13.48
CA TYR A 264 17.06 6.47 -14.04
C TYR A 264 17.54 5.02 -14.22
N PHE A 265 17.66 4.57 -15.48
CA PHE A 265 18.31 3.31 -15.83
C PHE A 265 19.25 3.52 -17.02
N GLU A 266 20.36 2.77 -17.02
CA GLU A 266 21.38 2.78 -18.07
C GLU A 266 20.76 2.39 -19.43
N ARG A 267 21.31 2.95 -20.51
CA ARG A 267 20.83 2.78 -21.89
C ARG A 267 20.74 1.29 -22.26
N GLY A 268 19.53 0.78 -22.50
CA GLY A 268 19.35 -0.54 -23.13
C GLY A 268 18.03 -1.25 -22.85
N ASP A 269 17.31 -0.91 -21.79
CA ASP A 269 16.05 -1.60 -21.46
C ASP A 269 14.84 -0.91 -22.11
N GLU A 270 14.14 -1.63 -22.99
CA GLU A 270 12.87 -1.20 -23.58
C GLU A 270 11.80 -0.96 -22.50
N ILE A 271 11.16 0.21 -22.61
CA ILE A 271 10.16 0.73 -21.68
C ILE A 271 8.92 -0.17 -21.67
N LYS A 272 8.69 -0.89 -20.56
CA LYS A 272 7.32 -1.19 -20.11
C LYS A 272 6.96 -0.17 -19.04
N ASN A 273 6.11 0.78 -19.42
CA ASN A 273 5.61 1.89 -18.59
C ASN A 273 5.50 1.53 -17.10
N SER A 274 6.27 2.24 -16.26
CA SER A 274 6.22 2.14 -14.80
C SER A 274 4.96 2.83 -14.22
N GLU A 275 3.80 2.60 -14.81
CA GLU A 275 2.54 3.27 -14.48
C GLU A 275 2.09 2.98 -13.04
N GLY A 276 2.39 1.79 -12.51
CA GLY A 276 2.00 1.37 -11.16
C GLY A 276 2.55 2.26 -10.03
N THR A 277 3.83 2.65 -10.07
CA THR A 277 4.45 3.48 -9.02
C THR A 277 3.91 4.93 -9.04
N SER A 278 3.69 5.49 -10.23
CA SER A 278 3.05 6.80 -10.39
C SER A 278 1.63 6.78 -9.83
N ARG A 279 0.87 5.72 -10.12
CA ARG A 279 -0.49 5.52 -9.61
C ARG A 279 -0.53 5.24 -8.10
N PHE A 280 0.44 4.53 -7.53
CA PHE A 280 0.58 4.38 -6.07
C PHE A 280 0.73 5.75 -5.37
N LEU A 281 1.58 6.63 -5.90
CA LEU A 281 1.76 7.97 -5.32
C LEU A 281 0.50 8.83 -5.45
N LYS A 282 -0.26 8.70 -6.56
CA LYS A 282 -1.60 9.30 -6.68
C LYS A 282 -2.55 8.79 -5.59
N ASN A 283 -2.52 7.50 -5.29
CA ASN A 283 -3.33 6.90 -4.23
C ASN A 283 -2.94 7.42 -2.85
N ILE A 284 -1.65 7.68 -2.59
CA ILE A 284 -1.20 8.33 -1.34
C ILE A 284 -1.83 9.72 -1.19
N LEU A 285 -1.85 10.54 -2.26
CA LEU A 285 -2.45 11.87 -2.24
C LEU A 285 -3.98 11.82 -2.12
N LYS A 286 -4.63 10.88 -2.81
CA LYS A 286 -6.09 10.73 -2.79
C LYS A 286 -6.59 10.18 -1.45
N TYR A 287 -6.03 9.07 -1.01
CA TYR A 287 -6.53 8.31 0.14
C TYR A 287 -5.84 8.66 1.46
N GLY A 288 -4.58 9.07 1.44
CA GLY A 288 -3.86 9.50 2.64
C GLY A 288 -4.43 10.77 3.29
N PHE A 289 -5.24 11.51 2.52
CA PHE A 289 -5.97 12.70 2.94
C PHE A 289 -7.47 12.48 3.06
N ASN A 290 -7.98 11.27 2.81
CA ASN A 290 -9.38 11.00 3.03
C ASN A 290 -9.65 10.87 4.55
N PRO A 291 -10.64 11.60 5.13
CA PRO A 291 -10.92 11.55 6.57
C PRO A 291 -11.29 10.15 7.08
N GLU A 292 -12.12 9.40 6.34
CA GLU A 292 -12.54 8.04 6.72
C GLU A 292 -11.35 7.08 6.74
N ILE A 293 -10.48 7.16 5.72
CA ILE A 293 -9.29 6.31 5.62
C ILE A 293 -8.28 6.68 6.72
N SER A 294 -8.15 7.98 7.01
CA SER A 294 -7.30 8.46 8.09
C SER A 294 -7.78 7.93 9.45
N GLU A 295 -9.09 7.89 9.65
CA GLU A 295 -9.70 7.31 10.84
C GLU A 295 -9.48 5.81 10.96
N ILE A 296 -9.57 5.06 9.86
CA ILE A 296 -9.22 3.62 9.84
C ILE A 296 -7.74 3.43 10.22
N HIS A 297 -6.82 4.16 9.58
CA HIS A 297 -5.41 4.09 9.94
C HIS A 297 -5.13 4.50 11.38
N ARG A 298 -5.96 5.37 11.98
CA ARG A 298 -5.84 5.79 13.38
C ARG A 298 -6.27 4.67 14.33
N LYS A 299 -7.40 4.03 14.05
CA LYS A 299 -7.91 2.90 14.84
C LYS A 299 -6.97 1.70 14.78
N ASP A 300 -6.46 1.41 13.59
CA ASP A 300 -5.63 0.22 13.31
C ASP A 300 -4.13 0.57 13.24
N GLN A 301 -3.70 1.66 13.90
CA GLN A 301 -2.36 2.24 13.74
C GLN A 301 -1.21 1.25 14.01
N GLU A 302 -1.43 0.29 14.90
CA GLU A 302 -0.44 -0.74 15.27
C GLU A 302 -0.15 -1.70 14.10
N ASN A 303 -1.15 -1.97 13.26
CA ASN A 303 -1.01 -2.89 12.13
C ASN A 303 -0.15 -2.30 11.00
N TYR A 304 -0.23 -0.97 10.81
CA TYR A 304 0.48 -0.24 9.76
C TYR A 304 1.93 0.12 10.10
N GLN A 305 2.47 -0.35 11.21
CA GLN A 305 3.85 -0.02 11.57
C GLN A 305 4.85 -0.74 10.66
N PRO A 306 5.77 -0.02 9.99
CA PRO A 306 6.81 -0.64 9.20
C PRO A 306 7.91 -1.21 10.10
N TYR A 307 8.72 -2.12 9.55
CA TYR A 307 10.03 -2.41 10.11
C TYR A 307 10.91 -1.17 10.06
N ARG A 308 11.50 -0.83 11.20
CA ARG A 308 12.39 0.34 11.32
C ARG A 308 13.82 -0.13 11.25
N VAL A 309 14.46 0.17 10.12
CA VAL A 309 15.76 -0.34 9.73
C VAL A 309 16.83 0.74 9.86
N PHE A 310 17.76 0.51 10.78
CA PHE A 310 18.88 1.41 11.02
C PHE A 310 20.17 0.72 10.59
N ILE A 311 20.85 1.29 9.58
CA ILE A 311 22.19 0.82 9.17
C ILE A 311 23.22 1.49 10.06
N ILE A 312 23.95 0.70 10.84
CA ILE A 312 24.97 1.20 11.78
C ILE A 312 26.28 0.46 11.48
N PHE A 313 27.34 1.21 11.18
CA PHE A 313 28.65 0.62 10.84
C PHE A 313 29.57 0.48 12.06
N GLU A 314 29.36 1.27 13.11
CA GLU A 314 30.06 1.19 14.39
C GLU A 314 29.04 1.27 15.53
N GLU A 315 28.97 0.24 16.38
CA GLU A 315 28.03 0.17 17.52
C GLU A 315 28.34 1.20 18.61
N LYS A 316 29.53 1.81 18.55
CA LYS A 316 29.94 2.85 19.50
C LYS A 316 29.16 4.13 19.20
N ASN A 317 28.56 4.72 20.23
CA ASN A 317 27.95 6.06 20.25
C ASN A 317 26.47 6.19 19.89
N ILE A 318 25.65 5.13 19.93
CA ILE A 318 24.18 5.31 19.84
C ILE A 318 23.67 6.09 21.07
N PRO A 319 23.02 7.26 20.89
CA PRO A 319 22.57 8.06 22.04
C PRO A 319 21.51 7.34 22.88
N GLU A 320 21.67 7.35 24.20
CA GLU A 320 20.71 6.71 25.13
C GLU A 320 19.29 7.29 24.99
N SER A 321 19.19 8.60 24.74
CA SER A 321 17.93 9.29 24.47
C SER A 321 17.19 8.70 23.25
N TRP A 322 17.93 8.29 22.22
CA TRP A 322 17.35 7.63 21.06
C TRP A 322 16.92 6.20 21.38
N VAL A 323 17.72 5.45 22.14
CA VAL A 323 17.36 4.10 22.61
C VAL A 323 16.05 4.14 23.40
N GLU A 324 15.91 5.10 24.32
CA GLU A 324 14.69 5.25 25.12
C GLU A 324 13.48 5.65 24.26
N LYS A 325 13.68 6.53 23.27
CA LYS A 325 12.65 6.85 22.27
C LYS A 325 12.18 5.60 21.53
N GLN A 326 13.09 4.72 21.11
CA GLN A 326 12.77 3.48 20.43
C GLN A 326 12.04 2.49 21.35
N ARG A 327 12.47 2.35 22.62
CA ARG A 327 11.77 1.55 23.64
C ARG A 327 10.35 2.04 23.85
N ARG A 328 10.14 3.35 24.00
CA ARG A 328 8.81 3.94 24.17
C ARG A 328 7.90 3.65 22.98
N ILE A 329 8.44 3.69 21.76
CA ILE A 329 7.66 3.33 20.57
C ILE A 329 7.31 1.83 20.61
N ASN A 330 8.29 0.95 20.86
CA ASN A 330 8.06 -0.50 20.97
C ASN A 330 7.12 -0.92 22.10
N LYS A 331 6.96 -0.12 23.15
CA LYS A 331 5.94 -0.36 24.18
C LYS A 331 4.52 -0.13 23.65
N LYS A 332 4.36 0.68 22.61
CA LYS A 332 3.08 1.04 21.99
C LYS A 332 2.76 0.25 20.73
N ILE A 333 3.75 -0.42 20.14
CA ILE A 333 3.61 -1.14 18.87
C ILE A 333 4.26 -2.51 19.01
N ILE A 334 3.72 -3.53 18.35
CA ILE A 334 4.38 -4.84 18.26
C ILE A 334 5.82 -4.63 17.75
N LEU A 335 6.80 -5.22 18.44
CA LEU A 335 8.24 -5.04 18.21
C LEU A 335 8.65 -5.31 16.74
N LYS A 336 8.81 -4.24 15.95
CA LYS A 336 9.25 -4.26 14.54
C LYS A 336 10.56 -3.48 14.32
N ASN A 337 11.58 -3.71 15.17
CA ASN A 337 12.90 -3.09 15.00
C ASN A 337 13.89 -4.06 14.37
N VAL A 338 14.60 -3.60 13.34
CA VAL A 338 15.67 -4.37 12.70
C VAL A 338 16.94 -3.53 12.67
N PHE A 339 18.00 -4.04 13.27
CA PHE A 339 19.32 -3.42 13.27
C PHE A 339 20.23 -4.20 12.32
N PHE A 340 20.84 -3.54 11.34
CA PHE A 340 21.90 -4.12 10.54
C PHE A 340 23.24 -3.56 11.02
N SER A 341 24.05 -4.45 11.61
CA SER A 341 25.46 -4.24 11.92
C SER A 341 26.31 -5.02 10.89
N LYS A 342 27.44 -4.45 10.46
CA LYS A 342 28.35 -5.08 9.47
C LYS A 342 28.99 -6.37 10.01
N THR A 343 29.05 -6.53 11.32
CA THR A 343 29.30 -7.83 11.95
C THR A 343 28.00 -8.64 11.91
N LYS A 344 28.02 -9.88 11.37
CA LYS A 344 26.90 -10.83 11.18
C LYS A 344 25.96 -11.12 12.39
N ARG A 345 25.97 -10.32 13.45
CA ARG A 345 25.05 -10.37 14.59
C ARG A 345 23.79 -9.57 14.26
N ILE A 346 22.77 -10.27 13.76
CA ILE A 346 21.39 -9.78 13.84
C ILE A 346 21.06 -9.68 15.33
N PHE A 347 20.90 -8.47 15.86
CA PHE A 347 20.35 -8.28 17.21
C PHE A 347 18.84 -8.59 17.17
N GLN A 348 18.47 -9.87 17.14
CA GLN A 348 17.20 -10.31 17.70
C GLN A 348 17.37 -10.35 19.21
N ARG A 349 16.99 -9.27 19.90
CA ARG A 349 16.76 -9.39 21.34
C ARG A 349 15.35 -9.98 21.52
N LYS A 350 15.28 -11.31 21.64
CA LYS A 350 14.13 -11.99 22.23
C LYS A 350 13.98 -11.48 23.67
N ASN A 351 12.78 -11.02 24.00
CA ASN A 351 11.94 -11.50 25.11
C ASN A 351 10.57 -10.87 24.96
#